data_AF-A0AAU6S333-F1
#
_entry.id   AF-A0AAU6S333-F1
#
_cell.length_a   1.000
_cell.length_b   1.000
_cell.length_c   1.000
_cell.angle_alpha   90.00
_cell.angle_beta   90.00
_cell.angle_gamma   90.00
#
_symmetry.space_group_name_H-M   'P 1'
#
loop_
_entity.id
_entity.type
_entity.pdbx_description
1 polymer ?
#
loop_
_entity_poly.entity_id
_entity_poly.type
_entity_poly.pdbx_seq_one_letter_code
_entity_poly.pdbx_strand_id
1 'polypeptide(L)'
;MFKIKSKGNFIFSIAFFIVMSAICAVQFPATDVPEKTEIQYSTGIFHIVTPAKFVNHVDLSRIGGSNESKVFSCAYNAISNGRQSTCGDTKFLQPYVGKEVTIGWYRQQPFLGFKNDMPQLVSIEMDGEIMRSYEQTAKTNDGLKYVNIGLYVFLFILSAILYWVDGRIDKKFAKKKSE
;
A
#
# COMPACT_ATOMS: atom_id res chain seq x y z
N MET A 1 28.52 -7.33 -26.47
CA MET A 1 27.51 -6.56 -27.24
C MET A 1 26.20 -7.36 -27.25
N PHE A 2 25.19 -6.94 -26.49
CA PHE A 2 23.89 -7.64 -26.45
C PHE A 2 23.13 -7.36 -27.76
N LYS A 3 22.97 -8.37 -28.63
CA LYS A 3 22.12 -8.25 -29.83
C LYS A 3 20.65 -8.39 -29.42
N ILE A 4 19.87 -7.33 -29.63
CA ILE A 4 18.42 -7.35 -29.47
C ILE A 4 17.83 -8.32 -30.51
N LYS A 5 17.16 -9.38 -30.06
CA LYS A 5 16.64 -10.47 -30.90
C LYS A 5 15.37 -10.08 -31.65
N SER A 6 14.50 -9.30 -31.03
CA SER A 6 13.26 -8.75 -31.59
C SER A 6 13.00 -7.39 -30.95
N LYS A 7 12.87 -6.34 -31.78
CA LYS A 7 12.59 -4.97 -31.29
C LYS A 7 11.21 -4.89 -30.61
N GLY A 8 10.22 -5.61 -31.13
CA GLY A 8 8.87 -5.65 -30.57
C GLY A 8 8.86 -6.25 -29.17
N ASN A 9 9.49 -7.41 -28.98
CA ASN A 9 9.49 -8.13 -27.71
C ASN A 9 10.30 -7.36 -26.65
N PHE A 10 11.32 -6.62 -27.08
CA PHE A 10 12.06 -5.71 -26.22
C PHE A 10 11.18 -4.56 -25.74
N ILE A 11 10.50 -3.86 -26.64
CA ILE A 11 9.57 -2.77 -26.29
C ILE A 11 8.46 -3.27 -25.35
N PHE A 12 7.86 -4.42 -25.67
CA PHE A 12 6.83 -5.03 -24.82
C PHE A 12 7.36 -5.35 -23.43
N SER A 13 8.52 -6.01 -23.30
CA SER A 13 9.11 -6.37 -22.01
C SER A 13 9.40 -5.15 -21.14
N ILE A 14 9.90 -4.06 -21.74
CA ILE A 14 10.16 -2.80 -21.04
C ILE A 14 8.85 -2.13 -20.63
N ALA A 15 7.89 -2.02 -21.54
CA ALA A 15 6.58 -1.43 -21.25
C ALA A 15 5.89 -2.20 -20.11
N PHE A 16 5.92 -3.53 -20.14
CA PHE A 16 5.42 -4.38 -19.08
C PHE A 16 6.11 -4.09 -17.74
N PHE A 17 7.44 -4.06 -17.71
CA PHE A 17 8.18 -3.77 -16.49
C PHE A 17 7.84 -2.39 -15.91
N ILE A 18 7.78 -1.35 -16.75
CA ILE A 18 7.47 0.01 -16.33
C ILE A 18 6.04 0.10 -15.77
N VAL A 19 5.05 -0.42 -16.50
CA VAL A 19 3.65 -0.37 -16.08
C VAL A 19 3.44 -1.14 -14.77
N MET A 20 3.98 -2.34 -14.66
CA MET A 20 3.86 -3.15 -13.44
C MET A 20 4.58 -2.50 -12.25
N SER A 21 5.77 -1.92 -12.48
CA SER A 21 6.50 -1.21 -11.43
C SER A 21 5.73 0.03 -10.96
N ALA A 22 5.11 0.78 -11.87
CA ALA A 22 4.26 1.91 -11.52
C ALA A 22 3.03 1.46 -10.70
N ILE A 23 2.36 0.37 -11.08
CA ILE A 23 1.25 -0.20 -10.30
C ILE A 23 1.72 -0.57 -8.89
N CYS A 24 2.87 -1.26 -8.77
CA CYS A 24 3.43 -1.65 -7.47
C CYS A 24 3.75 -0.42 -6.61
N ALA A 25 4.38 0.61 -7.18
CA ALA A 25 4.81 1.80 -6.45
C ALA A 25 3.63 2.59 -5.85
N VAL A 26 2.47 2.56 -6.50
CA VAL A 26 1.31 3.35 -6.07
C VAL A 26 0.36 2.52 -5.18
N GLN A 27 0.20 1.21 -5.45
CA GLN A 27 -0.75 0.36 -4.72
C GLN A 27 -0.17 -0.26 -3.44
N PHE A 28 1.13 -0.55 -3.40
CA PHE A 28 1.72 -1.18 -2.24
C PHE A 28 2.15 -0.17 -1.18
N PRO A 29 2.15 -0.56 0.10
CA PRO A 29 2.71 0.23 1.19
C PRO A 29 4.20 0.44 0.92
N ALA A 30 4.56 1.59 0.37
CA ALA A 30 5.92 1.90 -0.08
C ALA A 30 6.36 3.31 0.31
N THR A 31 5.41 4.15 0.70
CA THR A 31 5.68 5.50 1.14
C THR A 31 6.09 5.50 2.60
N ASP A 32 7.10 6.29 2.92
CA ASP A 32 7.58 6.47 4.28
C ASP A 32 6.46 6.93 5.19
N VAL A 33 6.37 6.31 6.37
CA VAL A 33 5.64 6.93 7.48
C VAL A 33 6.43 8.19 7.83
N PRO A 34 5.81 9.38 7.83
CA PRO A 34 6.50 10.64 8.09
C PRO A 34 7.04 10.68 9.51
N GLU A 35 7.95 11.61 9.79
CA GLU A 35 8.55 11.71 11.12
C GLU A 35 7.49 11.92 12.21
N LYS A 36 7.79 11.49 13.44
CA LYS A 36 6.86 11.62 14.58
C LYS A 36 6.34 13.05 14.79
N THR A 37 7.17 14.05 14.47
CA THR A 37 6.85 15.49 14.57
C THR A 37 5.75 15.92 13.59
N GLU A 38 5.53 15.17 12.52
CA GLU A 38 4.51 15.42 11.50
C GLU A 38 3.19 14.67 11.78
N ILE A 39 3.17 13.84 12.82
CA ILE A 39 1.98 13.08 13.19
C ILE A 39 0.97 13.99 13.90
N GLN A 40 -0.26 13.93 13.42
CA GLN A 40 -1.39 14.62 14.00
C GLN A 40 -2.12 13.68 14.96
N TYR A 41 -2.75 14.25 15.98
CA TYR A 41 -3.47 13.49 16.99
C TYR A 41 -4.95 13.89 17.02
N SER A 42 -5.81 12.92 17.25
CA SER A 42 -7.24 13.16 17.43
C SER A 42 -7.79 12.21 18.49
N THR A 43 -8.55 12.77 19.43
CA THR A 43 -9.18 12.03 20.52
C THR A 43 -10.68 11.99 20.31
N GLY A 44 -11.28 10.82 20.48
CA GLY A 44 -12.72 10.63 20.33
C GLY A 44 -13.16 9.21 20.66
N ILE A 45 -14.42 8.90 20.40
CA ILE A 45 -15.01 7.59 20.65
C ILE A 45 -14.71 6.64 19.49
N PHE A 46 -14.09 5.51 19.81
CA PHE A 46 -13.65 4.53 18.83
C PHE A 46 -14.79 3.66 18.30
N HIS A 47 -14.81 3.50 16.98
CA HIS A 47 -15.69 2.61 16.25
C HIS A 47 -14.91 1.85 15.18
N ILE A 48 -15.46 0.72 14.74
CA ILE A 48 -14.94 -0.06 13.62
C ILE A 48 -15.85 0.15 12.43
N VAL A 49 -15.26 0.44 11.28
CA VAL A 49 -15.97 0.50 10.00
C VAL A 49 -15.42 -0.57 9.09
N THR A 50 -16.29 -1.36 8.47
CA THR A 50 -15.90 -2.47 7.61
C THR A 50 -16.29 -2.17 6.16
N PRO A 51 -15.50 -1.38 5.41
CA PRO A 51 -15.86 -0.96 4.04
C PRO A 51 -15.89 -2.10 3.02
N ALA A 52 -15.27 -3.23 3.32
CA ALA A 52 -15.33 -4.45 2.53
C ALA A 52 -15.13 -5.68 3.42
N LYS A 53 -15.49 -6.86 2.90
CA LYS A 53 -15.31 -8.13 3.61
C LYS A 53 -13.84 -8.28 4.05
N PHE A 54 -13.62 -8.47 5.35
CA PHE A 54 -12.29 -8.62 5.99
C PHE A 54 -11.41 -7.35 6.01
N VAL A 55 -11.96 -6.18 5.69
CA VAL A 55 -11.26 -4.89 5.77
C VAL A 55 -11.83 -4.10 6.92
N ASN A 56 -11.07 -3.90 7.99
CA ASN A 56 -11.48 -3.04 9.10
C ASN A 56 -10.71 -1.72 9.07
N HIS A 57 -11.46 -0.63 9.04
CA HIS A 57 -10.98 0.72 9.29
C HIS A 57 -11.37 1.15 10.70
N VAL A 58 -10.73 2.21 11.18
CA VAL A 58 -11.06 2.84 12.46
C VAL A 58 -11.84 4.12 12.19
N ASP A 59 -12.94 4.33 12.90
CA ASP A 59 -13.65 5.60 12.94
C ASP A 59 -13.57 6.18 14.33
N LEU A 60 -13.26 7.47 14.43
CA LEU A 60 -13.42 8.24 15.66
C LEU A 60 -14.62 9.15 15.49
N SER A 61 -15.61 8.98 16.35
CA SER A 61 -16.69 9.95 16.51
C SER A 61 -16.40 10.89 17.67
N ARG A 62 -17.13 12.00 17.73
CA ARG A 62 -17.06 12.99 18.81
C ARG A 62 -15.68 13.60 19.03
N ILE A 63 -14.98 13.88 17.93
CA ILE A 63 -13.58 14.34 18.01
C ILE A 63 -13.52 15.69 18.73
N GLY A 64 -12.74 15.76 19.81
CA GLY A 64 -12.60 16.97 20.62
C GLY A 64 -13.92 17.48 21.22
N GLY A 65 -14.90 16.59 21.45
CA GLY A 65 -16.23 16.94 21.96
C GLY A 65 -17.19 17.54 20.93
N SER A 66 -16.79 17.63 19.66
CA SER A 66 -17.68 18.00 18.55
C SER A 66 -18.61 16.84 18.15
N ASN A 67 -19.49 17.01 17.16
CA ASN A 67 -20.24 15.90 16.54
C ASN A 67 -19.55 15.36 15.27
N GLU A 68 -18.29 15.73 15.04
CA GLU A 68 -17.54 15.29 13.86
C GLU A 68 -17.09 13.84 14.01
N SER A 69 -17.03 13.12 12.89
CA SER A 69 -16.39 11.82 12.78
C SER A 69 -15.29 11.81 11.74
N LYS A 70 -14.31 10.92 11.91
CA LYS A 70 -13.18 10.76 11.00
C LYS A 70 -12.79 9.30 10.90
N VAL A 71 -12.74 8.81 9.67
CA VAL A 71 -12.30 7.46 9.35
C VAL A 71 -10.81 7.46 9.00
N PHE A 72 -10.09 6.50 9.58
CA PHE A 72 -8.67 6.26 9.37
C PHE A 72 -8.46 4.90 8.70
N SER A 73 -7.57 4.88 7.71
CA SER A 73 -7.10 3.67 7.04
C SER A 73 -5.71 3.28 7.54
N CYS A 74 -5.28 2.06 7.22
CA CYS A 74 -3.94 1.56 7.54
C CYS A 74 -3.25 1.01 6.30
N ALA A 75 -3.61 1.53 5.12
CA ALA A 75 -3.14 1.03 3.82
C ALA A 75 -1.75 1.56 3.47
N TYR A 76 -1.41 2.77 3.94
CA TYR A 76 -0.10 3.42 3.75
C TYR A 76 0.35 3.46 2.29
N ASN A 77 -0.59 3.56 1.36
CA ASN A 77 -0.35 3.59 -0.06
C ASN A 77 -0.85 4.90 -0.68
N ALA A 78 -0.44 5.17 -1.92
CA ALA A 78 -0.74 6.43 -2.58
C ALA A 78 -2.17 6.51 -3.16
N ILE A 79 -2.91 5.38 -3.19
CA ILE A 79 -4.30 5.34 -3.68
C ILE A 79 -5.29 5.16 -2.52
N SER A 80 -6.23 6.09 -2.41
CA SER A 80 -7.41 5.88 -1.58
C SER A 80 -8.41 4.96 -2.29
N ASN A 81 -8.46 3.67 -1.94
CA ASN A 81 -9.59 2.83 -2.35
C ASN A 81 -10.32 2.12 -1.20
N GLY A 82 -9.94 2.43 0.05
CA GLY A 82 -10.62 2.00 1.27
C GLY A 82 -10.79 0.48 1.45
N ARG A 83 -10.14 -0.32 0.60
CA ARG A 83 -10.31 -1.78 0.51
C ARG A 83 -8.98 -2.52 0.53
N GLN A 84 -7.86 -1.80 0.58
CA GLN A 84 -6.53 -2.36 0.37
C GLN A 84 -5.78 -2.73 1.64
N SER A 85 -6.25 -2.34 2.83
CA SER A 85 -5.70 -2.91 4.06
C SER A 85 -6.64 -2.77 5.26
N THR A 86 -6.39 -3.62 6.25
CA THR A 86 -7.08 -3.61 7.53
C THR A 86 -6.18 -3.03 8.63
N CYS A 87 -6.77 -2.21 9.50
CA CYS A 87 -6.09 -1.66 10.68
C CYS A 87 -5.85 -2.67 11.80
N GLY A 88 -6.52 -3.82 11.72
CA GLY A 88 -6.42 -4.93 12.65
C GLY A 88 -7.55 -5.92 12.42
N ASP A 89 -7.41 -7.12 12.96
CA ASP A 89 -8.55 -8.01 13.02
C ASP A 89 -9.60 -7.48 14.01
N THR A 90 -10.84 -7.97 13.89
CA THR A 90 -11.92 -7.51 14.77
C THR A 90 -11.63 -7.84 16.23
N LYS A 91 -10.95 -8.94 16.55
CA LYS A 91 -10.65 -9.34 17.92
C LYS A 91 -9.70 -8.35 18.61
N PHE A 92 -8.72 -7.84 17.88
CA PHE A 92 -7.79 -6.82 18.33
C PHE A 92 -8.50 -5.47 18.53
N LEU A 93 -9.40 -5.09 17.62
CA LEU A 93 -10.04 -3.78 17.66
C LEU A 93 -11.26 -3.69 18.60
N GLN A 94 -11.97 -4.80 18.82
CA GLN A 94 -13.22 -4.82 19.58
C GLN A 94 -13.12 -4.27 21.02
N PRO A 95 -12.03 -4.52 21.77
CA PRO A 95 -11.87 -3.98 23.13
C PRO A 95 -11.93 -2.44 23.19
N TYR A 96 -11.62 -1.74 22.10
CA TYR A 96 -11.61 -0.28 22.05
C TYR A 96 -12.99 0.31 21.72
N VAL A 97 -13.93 -0.48 21.19
CA VAL A 97 -15.21 0.03 20.70
C VAL A 97 -16.00 0.72 21.81
N GLY A 98 -16.42 1.96 21.55
CA GLY A 98 -17.16 2.79 22.49
C GLY A 98 -16.29 3.43 23.58
N LYS A 99 -14.97 3.22 23.56
CA LYS A 99 -14.01 3.88 24.46
C LYS A 99 -13.47 5.15 23.83
N GLU A 100 -13.09 6.10 24.69
CA GLU A 100 -12.32 7.25 24.25
C GLU A 100 -10.87 6.82 24.01
N VAL A 101 -10.36 7.11 22.83
CA VAL A 101 -8.97 6.80 22.46
C VAL A 101 -8.35 7.98 21.73
N THR A 102 -7.04 8.08 21.79
CA THR A 102 -6.23 9.03 21.02
C THR A 102 -5.56 8.29 19.88
N ILE A 103 -5.81 8.74 18.65
CA ILE A 103 -5.19 8.19 17.44
C ILE A 103 -4.16 9.17 16.90
N GLY A 104 -2.95 8.67 16.67
CA GLY A 104 -1.96 9.35 15.85
C GLY A 104 -2.19 9.00 14.37
N TRP A 105 -2.14 10.00 13.50
CA TRP A 105 -2.39 9.82 12.07
C TRP A 105 -1.66 10.87 11.22
N TYR A 106 -1.54 10.59 9.92
CA TYR A 106 -1.04 11.55 8.94
C TYR A 106 -1.82 11.45 7.63
N ARG A 107 -1.63 12.39 6.70
CA ARG A 107 -2.11 12.27 5.32
C ARG A 107 -0.94 11.92 4.42
N GLN A 108 -1.12 10.91 3.59
CA GLN A 108 -0.08 10.48 2.66
C GLN A 108 0.22 11.60 1.66
N GLN A 109 1.51 11.90 1.47
CA GLN A 109 1.93 12.84 0.43
C GLN A 109 1.59 12.31 -0.96
N PRO A 110 1.19 13.18 -1.91
CA PRO A 110 0.93 12.76 -3.27
C PRO A 110 2.16 12.10 -3.91
N PHE A 111 1.94 11.05 -4.71
CA PHE A 111 3.00 10.32 -5.40
C PHE A 111 2.58 9.96 -6.83
N LEU A 112 3.42 10.31 -7.82
CA LEU A 112 3.14 10.10 -9.25
C LEU A 112 1.74 10.59 -9.70
N GLY A 113 1.26 11.69 -9.12
CA GLY A 113 -0.06 12.26 -9.42
C GLY A 113 -1.24 11.59 -8.70
N PHE A 114 -1.00 10.50 -7.96
CA PHE A 114 -1.99 9.88 -7.09
C PHE A 114 -1.99 10.55 -5.72
N LYS A 115 -3.17 10.65 -5.13
CA LYS A 115 -3.38 11.22 -3.81
C LYS A 115 -4.27 10.29 -2.99
N ASN A 116 -3.91 10.12 -1.73
CA ASN A 116 -4.73 9.42 -0.76
C ASN A 116 -5.26 10.42 0.27
N ASP A 117 -6.54 10.77 0.13
CA ASP A 117 -7.19 11.73 1.03
C ASP A 117 -7.61 11.12 2.38
N MET A 118 -7.52 9.80 2.54
CA MET A 118 -7.81 9.18 3.83
C MET A 118 -6.64 9.36 4.80
N PRO A 119 -6.91 9.83 6.02
CA PRO A 119 -5.96 9.76 7.13
C PRO A 119 -5.45 8.33 7.33
N GLN A 120 -4.13 8.19 7.50
CA GLN A 120 -3.46 6.92 7.79
C GLN A 120 -3.13 6.84 9.28
N LEU A 121 -3.67 5.84 9.97
CA LEU A 121 -3.47 5.61 11.41
C LEU A 121 -2.07 5.08 11.68
N VAL A 122 -1.36 5.65 12.65
CA VAL A 122 -0.02 5.19 13.05
C VAL A 122 0.08 4.77 14.50
N SER A 123 -0.79 5.28 15.38
CA SER A 123 -0.81 4.89 16.78
C SER A 123 -2.23 4.91 17.35
N ILE A 124 -2.45 4.11 18.38
CA ILE A 124 -3.67 4.07 19.18
C ILE A 124 -3.25 4.06 20.64
N GLU A 125 -3.78 5.00 21.42
CA GLU A 125 -3.58 5.14 22.85
C GLU A 125 -4.94 5.20 23.56
N MET A 126 -5.08 4.49 24.68
CA MET A 126 -6.28 4.48 25.51
C MET A 126 -5.86 4.58 26.97
N ASP A 127 -6.43 5.53 27.71
CA ASP A 127 -6.15 5.74 29.14
C ASP A 127 -4.65 5.85 29.50
N GLY A 128 -3.84 6.45 28.62
CA GLY A 128 -2.39 6.59 28.79
C GLY A 128 -1.58 5.34 28.43
N GLU A 129 -2.23 4.24 28.03
CA GLU A 129 -1.59 3.02 27.55
C GLU A 129 -1.50 3.00 26.03
N ILE A 130 -0.28 2.76 25.51
CA ILE A 130 -0.02 2.67 24.08
C ILE A 130 -0.38 1.26 23.59
N MET A 131 -1.50 1.17 22.88
CA MET A 131 -2.04 -0.09 22.33
C MET A 131 -1.40 -0.46 20.99
N ARG A 132 -1.10 0.57 20.19
CA ARG A 132 -0.33 0.47 18.95
C ARG A 132 0.59 1.67 18.89
N SER A 133 1.90 1.45 18.85
CA SER A 133 2.87 2.54 18.80
C SER A 133 3.18 2.98 17.37
N TYR A 134 3.64 4.22 17.23
CA TYR A 134 4.20 4.73 15.98
C TYR A 134 5.34 3.82 15.48
N GLU A 135 6.24 3.42 16.37
CA GLU A 135 7.42 2.60 16.06
C GLU A 135 7.03 1.23 15.53
N GLN A 136 5.98 0.63 16.10
CA GLN A 136 5.45 -0.63 15.61
C GLN A 136 4.92 -0.46 14.19
N THR A 137 4.16 0.61 13.92
CA THR A 137 3.66 0.89 12.57
C THR A 137 4.79 1.17 11.59
N ALA A 138 5.75 2.02 11.95
CA ALA A 138 6.90 2.36 11.11
C ALA A 138 7.72 1.10 10.77
N LYS A 139 8.02 0.26 11.76
CA LYS A 139 8.74 -0.99 11.56
C LYS A 139 7.99 -1.98 10.67
N THR A 140 6.67 -2.10 10.83
CA THR A 140 5.85 -2.94 9.95
C THR A 140 5.88 -2.40 8.52
N ASN A 141 5.75 -1.08 8.33
CA ASN A 141 5.81 -0.45 7.02
C ASN A 141 7.18 -0.60 6.36
N ASP A 142 8.27 -0.48 7.13
CA ASP A 142 9.63 -0.76 6.66
C ASP A 142 9.79 -2.20 6.19
N GLY A 143 9.20 -3.17 6.92
CA GLY A 143 9.13 -4.56 6.49
C GLY A 143 8.47 -4.72 5.11
N LEU A 144 7.38 -4.00 4.85
CA LEU A 144 6.66 -4.03 3.58
C LEU A 144 7.47 -3.42 2.44
N LYS A 145 8.36 -2.46 2.70
CA LYS A 145 9.31 -1.95 1.70
C LYS A 145 10.21 -3.05 1.15
N TYR A 146 10.70 -3.95 2.01
CA TYR A 146 11.52 -5.09 1.55
C TYR A 146 10.72 -6.05 0.68
N VAL A 147 9.43 -6.26 0.98
CA VAL A 147 8.53 -7.02 0.11
C VAL A 147 8.40 -6.35 -1.26
N ASN A 148 8.26 -5.02 -1.31
CA ASN A 148 8.22 -4.28 -2.57
C ASN A 148 9.51 -4.38 -3.37
N ILE A 149 10.68 -4.31 -2.71
CA ILE A 149 11.98 -4.55 -3.37
C ILE A 149 11.99 -5.94 -4.00
N GLY A 150 11.54 -6.96 -3.26
CA GLY A 150 11.40 -8.33 -3.78
C GLY A 150 10.48 -8.40 -5.01
N LEU A 151 9.34 -7.70 -4.98
CA LEU A 151 8.43 -7.61 -6.12
C LEU A 151 9.08 -6.94 -7.33
N TYR A 152 9.84 -5.86 -7.17
CA TYR A 152 10.55 -5.22 -8.28
C TYR A 152 11.60 -6.13 -8.91
N VAL A 153 12.36 -6.85 -8.09
CA VAL A 153 13.33 -7.85 -8.57
C VAL A 153 12.63 -8.97 -9.34
N PHE A 154 11.52 -9.48 -8.80
CA PHE A 154 10.72 -10.50 -9.46
C PHE A 154 10.16 -10.02 -10.81
N LEU A 155 9.57 -8.82 -10.86
CA LEU A 155 9.06 -8.22 -12.09
C LEU A 155 10.15 -7.99 -13.13
N PHE A 156 11.35 -7.59 -12.70
CA PHE A 156 12.50 -7.46 -13.60
C PHE A 156 12.87 -8.81 -14.21
N ILE A 157 13.01 -9.87 -13.40
CA ILE A 157 13.31 -11.22 -13.89
C ILE A 157 12.21 -11.72 -14.85
N LEU A 158 10.94 -11.52 -14.49
CA LEU A 158 9.81 -11.91 -15.33
C LEU A 158 9.83 -11.16 -16.69
N SER A 159 10.12 -9.85 -16.68
CA SER A 159 10.24 -9.07 -17.92
C SER A 159 11.37 -9.60 -18.82
N ALA A 160 12.49 -10.00 -18.24
CA ALA A 160 13.58 -10.64 -18.98
C ALA A 160 13.11 -11.98 -19.56
N ILE A 161 12.44 -12.83 -18.78
CA ILE A 161 11.90 -14.12 -19.27
C ILE A 161 10.95 -13.90 -20.45
N LEU A 162 10.02 -12.94 -20.35
CA LEU A 162 9.07 -12.61 -21.42
C LEU A 162 9.79 -12.23 -22.72
N TYR A 163 10.83 -11.39 -22.63
CA TYR A 163 11.68 -11.06 -23.78
C TYR A 163 12.31 -12.31 -24.43
N TRP A 164 12.76 -13.28 -23.62
CA TRP A 164 13.41 -14.50 -24.11
C TRP A 164 12.46 -15.58 -24.63
N VAL A 165 11.26 -15.71 -24.08
CA VAL A 165 10.27 -16.73 -24.48
C VAL A 165 9.59 -16.34 -25.80
N ASP A 166 9.17 -15.09 -25.93
CA ASP A 166 8.47 -14.61 -27.12
C ASP A 166 9.38 -14.64 -28.36
N GLY A 167 10.68 -14.31 -28.16
CA GLY A 167 11.70 -14.45 -29.20
C GLY A 167 11.98 -15.89 -29.66
N ARG A 168 11.49 -16.94 -28.96
CA ARG A 168 11.52 -18.34 -29.43
C ARG A 168 10.29 -18.69 -30.27
N ILE A 169 9.15 -18.08 -29.98
CA ILE A 169 7.89 -18.28 -30.70
C ILE A 169 8.01 -17.67 -32.11
N ASP A 170 8.49 -16.43 -32.22
CA ASP A 170 8.75 -15.76 -33.51
C ASP A 170 9.65 -16.59 -34.43
N LYS A 171 10.70 -17.20 -33.88
CA LYS A 171 11.63 -18.06 -34.64
C LYS A 171 10.97 -19.34 -35.12
N LYS A 172 10.09 -19.96 -34.33
CA LYS A 172 9.34 -21.16 -34.75
C LYS A 172 8.37 -20.84 -35.89
N PHE A 173 7.66 -19.71 -35.82
CA PHE A 173 6.75 -19.29 -36.88
C PHE A 173 7.48 -18.85 -38.16
N ALA A 174 8.61 -18.15 -38.04
CA ALA A 174 9.43 -17.79 -39.19
C ALA A 174 9.96 -19.04 -39.92
N LYS A 175 10.41 -20.06 -39.17
CA LYS A 175 10.89 -21.32 -39.76
C LYS A 175 9.77 -22.13 -40.44
N LYS A 176 8.56 -22.12 -39.88
CA LYS A 176 7.39 -22.80 -40.48
C LYS A 176 6.85 -22.11 -41.74
N LYS A 177 7.18 -20.83 -41.95
CA LYS A 177 6.81 -20.07 -43.16
C LYS A 177 7.79 -20.24 -44.33
N SER A 178 8.97 -20.80 -44.06
CA SER A 178 10.04 -21.04 -45.04
C SER A 178 10.11 -22.48 -45.53
N GLU A 179 9.25 -23.36 -45.01
CA GLU A 179 8.98 -24.72 -45.51
C GLU A 179 7.71 -24.68 -46.36
#